data_AF-A0A7Z9JYI5-F1
#
_entry.id   AF-A0A7Z9JYI5-F1
#
_cell.length_a   1.000
_cell.length_b   1.000
_cell.length_c   1.000
_cell.angle_alpha   90.00
_cell.angle_beta   90.00
_cell.angle_gamma   90.00
#
_symmetry.space_group_name_H-M   'P 1'
#
loop_
_entity.id
_entity.type
_entity.pdbx_description
1 polymer ?
#
loop_
_entity_poly.entity_id
_entity_poly.type
_entity_poly.pdbx_seq_one_letter_code
_entity_poly.pdbx_strand_id
1 'polypeptide(L)'
;MPTRLYYVQYRNNDFDTHVHQVDLHARLLAYASDPIHGFIEDMNRIGRGDDVAMMVFTEFGRRVPENASGGTDHGTATPVYVIGNKVKGGQYGKPVSLTELDDGNLIYTTDYRQVYASMIGEWMGVDASTVLKGNFKPLGLFG
;
A
#
# COMPACT_ATOMS: atom_id res chain seq x y z
N MET A 1 -9.14 2.06 24.91
CA MET A 1 -8.43 0.85 24.43
C MET A 1 -6.97 1.24 24.18
N PRO A 2 -5.97 0.51 24.70
CA PRO A 2 -4.56 0.89 24.56
C PRO A 2 -3.96 0.56 23.17
N THR A 3 -4.58 -0.34 22.40
CA THR A 3 -4.08 -0.75 21.08
C THR A 3 -4.19 0.38 20.06
N ARG A 4 -3.08 0.70 19.40
CA ARG A 4 -2.94 1.82 18.44
C ARG A 4 -2.61 1.37 17.02
N LEU A 5 -2.32 0.09 16.81
CA LEU A 5 -1.99 -0.49 15.51
C LEU A 5 -2.69 -1.82 15.34
N TYR A 6 -3.36 -1.99 14.21
CA TYR A 6 -3.99 -3.24 13.78
C TYR A 6 -3.36 -3.66 12.46
N TYR A 7 -2.90 -4.91 12.38
CA TYR A 7 -2.34 -5.49 11.18
C TYR A 7 -3.25 -6.61 10.71
N VAL A 8 -3.75 -6.50 9.49
CA VAL A 8 -4.68 -7.47 8.90
C VAL A 8 -4.14 -7.85 7.52
N GLN A 9 -4.08 -9.14 7.25
CA GLN A 9 -3.69 -9.68 5.96
C GLN A 9 -4.91 -10.25 5.24
N TYR A 10 -4.92 -10.14 3.91
CA TYR A 10 -5.87 -10.88 3.11
C TYR A 10 -5.60 -12.39 3.29
N ARG A 11 -6.66 -13.19 3.35
CA ARG A 11 -6.54 -14.61 3.72
C ARG A 11 -5.85 -15.40 2.61
N ASN A 12 -5.25 -16.52 3.01
CA ASN A 12 -4.76 -17.59 2.14
C ASN A 12 -3.79 -17.18 1.01
N ASN A 13 -3.15 -16.02 1.11
CA ASN A 13 -2.29 -15.50 0.05
C ASN A 13 -3.01 -15.38 -1.31
N ASP A 14 -4.32 -15.09 -1.31
CA ASP A 14 -5.14 -15.15 -2.53
C ASP A 14 -4.68 -14.20 -3.64
N PHE A 15 -3.97 -13.12 -3.30
CA PHE A 15 -3.38 -12.18 -4.27
C PHE A 15 -2.14 -12.72 -4.98
N ASP A 16 -1.60 -13.85 -4.54
CA ASP A 16 -0.41 -14.47 -5.12
C ASP A 16 -0.73 -15.37 -6.32
N THR A 17 -1.26 -14.73 -7.36
CA THR A 17 -1.68 -15.38 -8.60
C THR A 17 -0.58 -15.31 -9.65
N HIS A 18 -0.25 -16.45 -10.25
CA HIS A 18 0.78 -16.55 -11.31
C HIS A 18 0.21 -16.84 -12.71
N VAL A 19 -1.11 -17.02 -12.81
CA VAL A 19 -1.88 -17.33 -14.01
C VAL A 19 -3.30 -16.78 -13.87
N HIS A 20 -4.04 -16.64 -14.98
CA HIS A 20 -5.45 -16.21 -14.99
C HIS A 20 -5.72 -14.93 -14.18
N GLN A 21 -4.76 -14.01 -14.19
CA GLN A 21 -4.74 -12.90 -13.23
C GLN A 21 -5.82 -11.86 -13.50
N VAL A 22 -6.19 -11.59 -14.75
CA VAL A 22 -7.13 -10.50 -15.10
C VAL A 22 -8.43 -10.59 -14.31
N ASP A 23 -9.14 -11.73 -14.42
CA ASP A 23 -10.45 -11.88 -13.77
C ASP A 23 -10.34 -12.11 -12.26
N LEU A 24 -9.36 -12.92 -11.83
CA LEU A 24 -9.18 -13.26 -10.42
C LEU A 24 -8.72 -12.03 -9.62
N HIS A 25 -7.73 -11.29 -10.13
CA HIS A 25 -7.20 -10.11 -9.45
C HIS A 25 -8.25 -8.99 -9.39
N ALA A 26 -9.02 -8.76 -10.47
CA ALA A 26 -10.11 -7.78 -10.45
C ALA A 26 -11.17 -8.12 -9.37
N ARG A 27 -11.53 -9.40 -9.24
CA ARG A 27 -12.47 -9.86 -8.20
C ARG A 27 -11.91 -9.68 -6.79
N LEU A 28 -10.64 -10.03 -6.58
CA LEU A 28 -9.99 -9.88 -5.27
C LEU A 28 -9.87 -8.40 -4.87
N LEU A 29 -9.57 -7.51 -5.82
CA LEU A 29 -9.57 -6.07 -5.58
C LEU A 29 -10.96 -5.57 -5.14
N ALA A 30 -12.04 -6.03 -5.80
CA ALA A 30 -13.40 -5.69 -5.39
C ALA A 30 -13.73 -6.19 -3.97
N TYR A 31 -13.39 -7.45 -3.68
CA TYR A 31 -13.62 -8.03 -2.34
C TYR A 31 -12.78 -7.38 -1.24
N ALA A 32 -11.63 -6.81 -1.58
CA ALA A 32 -10.84 -6.02 -0.65
C ALA A 32 -11.39 -4.59 -0.50
N SER A 33 -11.83 -3.95 -1.59
CA SER A 33 -12.31 -2.57 -1.56
C SER A 33 -13.60 -2.39 -0.76
N ASP A 34 -14.53 -3.33 -0.84
CA ASP A 34 -15.82 -3.25 -0.15
C ASP A 34 -15.70 -3.09 1.38
N PRO A 35 -14.98 -3.97 2.12
CA PRO A 35 -14.80 -3.81 3.55
C PRO A 35 -13.93 -2.61 3.93
N ILE A 36 -12.96 -2.21 3.10
CA ILE A 36 -12.17 -0.99 3.31
C ILE A 36 -13.08 0.23 3.25
N HIS A 37 -13.91 0.34 2.22
CA HIS A 37 -14.88 1.43 2.08
C HIS A 37 -15.86 1.46 3.24
N GLY A 38 -16.47 0.31 3.57
CA GLY A 38 -17.41 0.21 4.69
C GLY A 38 -16.80 0.61 6.03
N PHE A 39 -15.55 0.21 6.31
CA PHE A 39 -14.85 0.60 7.53
C PHE A 39 -14.66 2.12 7.63
N ILE A 40 -14.19 2.76 6.56
CA ILE A 40 -13.96 4.22 6.55
C ILE A 40 -15.28 4.98 6.71
N GLU A 41 -16.34 4.57 5.99
CA GLU A 41 -17.69 5.15 6.12
C GLU A 41 -18.24 5.00 7.55
N ASP A 42 -18.08 3.83 8.16
CA ASP A 42 -18.55 3.60 9.53
C ASP A 42 -17.80 4.47 10.54
N MET A 43 -16.48 4.58 10.41
CA MET A 43 -15.67 5.45 11.29
C MET A 43 -16.08 6.91 11.14
N ASN A 44 -16.37 7.37 9.92
CA ASN A 44 -16.92 8.70 9.66
C ASN A 44 -18.30 8.88 10.31
N ARG A 45 -19.22 7.93 10.10
CA ARG A 45 -20.59 7.96 10.61
C ARG A 45 -20.66 8.06 12.13
N ILE A 46 -19.74 7.41 12.84
CA ILE A 46 -19.69 7.47 14.32
C ILE A 46 -18.83 8.63 14.85
N GLY A 47 -18.38 9.56 13.98
CA GLY A 47 -17.60 10.73 14.37
C GLY A 47 -16.15 10.42 14.78
N ARG A 48 -15.60 9.29 14.32
CA ARG A 48 -14.25 8.80 14.67
C ARG A 48 -13.32 8.70 13.45
N GLY A 49 -13.71 9.21 12.29
CA GLY A 49 -12.92 9.13 11.06
C GLY A 49 -11.56 9.84 11.14
N ASP A 50 -11.47 10.88 11.98
CA ASP A 50 -10.23 11.62 12.23
C ASP A 50 -9.24 10.86 13.11
N ASP A 51 -9.67 9.77 13.76
CA ASP A 51 -8.86 8.96 14.67
C ASP A 51 -8.21 7.76 13.98
N VAL A 52 -8.49 7.54 12.69
CA VAL A 52 -7.99 6.39 11.94
C VAL A 52 -7.31 6.81 10.64
N ALA A 53 -6.22 6.10 10.34
CA ALA A 53 -5.60 6.07 9.03
C ALA A 53 -5.30 4.61 8.68
N MET A 54 -5.60 4.21 7.45
CA MET A 54 -5.36 2.86 6.94
C MET A 54 -4.27 2.91 5.88
N MET A 55 -3.25 2.08 6.04
CA MET A 55 -2.25 1.81 5.01
C MET A 55 -2.52 0.43 4.41
N VAL A 56 -2.70 0.36 3.09
CA VAL A 56 -2.92 -0.88 2.34
C VAL A 56 -1.72 -1.08 1.42
N PHE A 57 -1.02 -2.19 1.59
CA PHE A 57 0.22 -2.50 0.87
C PHE A 57 0.31 -4.00 0.60
N THR A 58 1.26 -4.38 -0.26
CA THR A 58 1.66 -5.76 -0.53
C THR A 58 3.18 -5.87 -0.37
N GLU A 59 3.66 -7.06 -0.05
CA GLU A 59 5.08 -7.36 0.16
C GLU A 59 5.84 -7.56 -1.16
N PHE A 60 5.11 -7.80 -2.25
CA PHE A 60 5.65 -7.97 -3.60
C PHE A 60 4.80 -7.25 -4.65
N GLY A 61 5.45 -6.86 -5.74
CA GLY A 61 4.83 -6.35 -6.95
C GLY A 61 4.68 -7.41 -8.04
N ARG A 62 4.43 -6.99 -9.27
CA ARG A 62 4.41 -7.89 -10.45
C ARG A 62 5.44 -7.44 -11.47
N ARG A 63 6.07 -8.41 -12.14
CA ARG A 63 6.91 -8.13 -13.31
C ARG A 63 6.04 -7.66 -14.48
N VAL A 64 6.63 -6.83 -15.34
CA VAL A 64 5.97 -6.38 -16.57
C VAL A 64 5.81 -7.52 -17.59
N PRO A 65 6.85 -8.33 -17.90
CA PRO A 65 6.70 -9.42 -18.86
C PRO A 65 5.79 -10.54 -18.36
N GLU A 66 5.06 -11.14 -19.31
CA GLU A 66 4.32 -12.39 -19.10
C GLU A 66 5.29 -13.55 -18.84
N ASN A 67 4.94 -14.45 -17.92
CA ASN A 67 5.66 -15.68 -17.64
C ASN A 67 5.18 -16.82 -18.59
N ALA A 68 5.87 -17.95 -18.56
CA ALA A 68 5.57 -19.10 -19.44
C ALA A 68 4.16 -19.70 -19.26
N SER A 69 3.44 -19.30 -18.21
CA SER A 69 2.13 -19.82 -17.84
C SER A 69 0.97 -18.85 -18.18
N GLY A 70 1.24 -17.73 -18.84
CA GLY A 70 0.20 -16.74 -19.19
C GLY A 70 -0.23 -15.84 -18.01
N GLY A 71 0.66 -15.62 -17.04
CA GLY A 71 0.51 -14.62 -15.98
C GLY A 71 1.82 -13.87 -15.75
N THR A 72 2.11 -13.42 -14.53
CA THR A 72 3.33 -12.66 -14.22
C THR A 72 4.00 -13.16 -12.94
N ASP A 73 5.33 -13.13 -12.91
CA ASP A 73 6.10 -13.44 -11.70
C ASP A 73 6.13 -12.27 -10.70
N HIS A 74 6.69 -12.53 -9.52
CA HIS A 74 6.88 -11.52 -8.48
C HIS A 74 7.83 -10.42 -8.95
N GLY A 75 7.44 -9.18 -8.67
CA GLY A 75 8.21 -7.96 -8.92
C GLY A 75 8.55 -7.22 -7.63
N THR A 76 9.39 -6.20 -7.74
CA THR A 76 9.92 -5.47 -6.59
C THR A 76 9.23 -4.13 -6.28
N ALA A 77 8.31 -3.67 -7.13
CA ALA A 77 7.58 -2.40 -6.94
C ALA A 77 6.06 -2.57 -7.03
N THR A 78 5.34 -1.83 -6.19
CA THR A 78 3.88 -1.90 -6.04
C THR A 78 3.32 -0.51 -5.68
N PRO A 79 2.05 -0.21 -6.00
CA PRO A 79 1.33 0.86 -5.31
C PRO A 79 1.16 0.58 -3.81
N VAL A 80 1.07 1.64 -3.03
CA VAL A 80 0.65 1.65 -1.62
C VAL A 80 -0.45 2.70 -1.47
N TYR A 81 -1.53 2.35 -0.78
CA TYR A 81 -2.63 3.27 -0.51
C TYR A 81 -2.62 3.71 0.94
N VAL A 82 -2.87 4.99 1.18
CA VAL A 82 -3.09 5.54 2.52
C VAL A 82 -4.44 6.27 2.51
N ILE A 83 -5.33 5.90 3.44
CA ILE A 83 -6.75 6.27 3.42
C ILE A 83 -7.14 6.79 4.82
N GLY A 84 -7.84 7.92 4.88
CA GLY A 84 -8.36 8.50 6.12
C GLY A 84 -8.61 10.00 5.99
N ASN A 85 -9.35 10.59 6.93
CA ASN A 85 -9.76 12.00 6.84
C ASN A 85 -8.59 12.99 6.91
N LYS A 86 -7.57 12.66 7.69
CA LYS A 86 -6.34 13.48 7.85
C LYS A 86 -5.32 13.24 6.73
N VAL A 87 -5.61 12.33 5.80
CA VAL A 87 -4.72 12.06 4.67
C VAL A 87 -4.87 13.18 3.65
N LYS A 88 -3.77 13.81 3.30
CA LYS A 88 -3.66 14.71 2.15
C LYS A 88 -3.73 13.85 0.89
N GLY A 89 -4.91 13.81 0.28
CA GLY A 89 -5.13 13.03 -0.93
C GLY A 89 -4.24 13.47 -2.10
N GLY A 90 -3.88 12.53 -2.96
CA GLY A 90 -3.07 12.79 -4.14
C GLY A 90 -2.32 11.55 -4.62
N GLN A 91 -1.61 11.70 -5.74
CA GLN A 91 -0.65 10.70 -6.21
C GLN A 91 0.76 11.13 -5.80
N TYR A 92 1.44 10.26 -5.07
CA TYR A 92 2.81 10.49 -4.60
C TYR A 92 3.77 9.59 -5.39
N GLY A 93 4.87 10.15 -5.85
CA GLY A 93 5.82 9.48 -6.74
C GLY A 93 5.72 9.96 -8.17
N LYS A 94 6.15 9.12 -9.10
CA LYS A 94 6.11 9.39 -10.55
C LYS A 94 5.56 8.17 -11.28
N PRO A 95 5.03 8.32 -12.50
CA PRO A 95 4.75 7.18 -13.35
C PRO A 95 6.00 6.32 -13.53
N VAL A 96 5.84 5.00 -13.44
CA VAL A 96 6.91 4.03 -13.72
C VAL A 96 7.07 3.83 -15.23
N SER A 97 8.27 3.48 -15.67
CA SER A 97 8.50 3.00 -17.03
C SER A 97 8.12 1.52 -17.12
N LEU A 98 7.45 1.14 -18.20
CA LEU A 98 7.15 -0.28 -18.52
C LEU A 98 8.22 -0.91 -19.43
N THR A 99 9.22 -0.14 -19.85
CA THR A 99 10.27 -0.58 -20.78
C THR A 99 11.67 -0.43 -20.20
N GLU A 100 11.87 0.49 -19.25
CA GLU A 100 13.11 0.62 -18.49
C GLU A 100 12.98 -0.17 -17.19
N LEU A 101 13.53 -1.39 -17.21
CA LEU A 101 13.34 -2.38 -16.15
C LEU A 101 14.69 -2.84 -15.57
N ASP A 102 14.68 -3.21 -14.29
CA ASP A 102 15.80 -3.87 -13.61
C ASP A 102 15.52 -5.37 -13.51
N ASP A 103 16.13 -6.17 -14.39
CA ASP A 103 15.87 -7.62 -14.51
C ASP A 103 14.37 -7.97 -14.63
N GLY A 104 13.64 -7.20 -15.45
CA GLY A 104 12.19 -7.36 -15.64
C GLY A 104 11.32 -6.78 -14.52
N ASN A 105 11.92 -6.20 -13.48
CA ASN A 105 11.21 -5.47 -12.43
C ASN A 105 11.01 -4.01 -12.80
N LEU A 106 9.88 -3.46 -12.36
CA LEU A 106 9.67 -2.02 -12.33
C LEU A 106 10.69 -1.35 -11.40
N ILE A 107 11.32 -0.28 -11.88
CA ILE A 107 12.16 0.57 -11.05
C ILE A 107 11.23 1.46 -10.20
N TYR A 108 11.29 1.34 -8.88
CA TYR A 108 10.45 2.12 -7.97
C TYR A 108 10.74 3.62 -8.10
N THR A 109 9.70 4.45 -8.01
CA THR A 109 9.86 5.92 -8.00
C THR A 109 9.83 6.50 -6.60
N THR A 110 9.36 5.71 -5.64
CA THR A 110 9.14 6.10 -4.25
C THR A 110 9.66 4.98 -3.37
N ASP A 111 10.62 5.30 -2.50
CA ASP A 111 11.11 4.34 -1.52
C ASP A 111 10.01 4.08 -0.48
N TYR A 112 9.63 2.82 -0.28
CA TYR A 112 8.57 2.46 0.66
C TYR A 112 8.86 2.98 2.08
N ARG A 113 10.13 3.11 2.47
CA ARG A 113 10.54 3.65 3.79
C ARG A 113 10.11 5.09 4.00
N GLN A 114 9.90 5.87 2.93
CA GLN A 114 9.32 7.22 3.02
C GLN A 114 7.83 7.16 3.39
N VAL A 115 7.09 6.15 2.93
CA VAL A 115 5.69 5.91 3.34
C VAL A 115 5.65 5.55 4.82
N TYR A 116 6.49 4.60 5.26
CA TYR A 116 6.57 4.25 6.69
C TYR A 116 7.03 5.43 7.55
N ALA A 117 7.98 6.24 7.09
CA ALA A 117 8.40 7.44 7.80
C ALA A 117 7.24 8.44 7.98
N SER A 118 6.33 8.53 6.99
CA SER A 118 5.13 9.37 7.08
C SER A 118 4.14 8.80 8.10
N MET A 119 3.85 7.49 8.05
CA MET A 119 2.95 6.84 9.01
C MET A 119 3.48 6.93 10.46
N ILE A 120 4.77 6.70 10.66
CA ILE A 120 5.37 6.69 12.01
C ILE A 120 5.57 8.11 12.53
N GLY A 121 6.15 8.98 11.70
CA GLY A 121 6.50 10.35 12.08
C GLY A 121 5.31 11.29 12.14
N GLU A 122 4.51 11.33 11.07
CA GLU A 122 3.45 12.33 10.92
C GLU A 122 2.14 11.87 11.58
N TRP A 123 1.74 10.60 11.39
CA TRP A 123 0.51 10.07 11.97
C TRP A 123 0.68 9.60 13.42
N MET A 124 1.68 8.77 13.71
CA MET A 124 1.87 8.24 15.07
C MET A 124 2.60 9.22 16.01
N GLY A 125 3.26 10.25 15.47
CA GLY A 125 4.00 11.24 16.25
C GLY A 125 5.25 10.66 16.93
N VAL A 126 5.87 9.62 16.35
CA VAL A 126 7.06 8.95 16.89
C VAL A 126 8.25 9.24 15.99
N ASP A 127 9.45 9.34 16.56
CA ASP A 127 10.68 9.44 15.76
C ASP A 127 10.87 8.18 14.90
N ALA A 128 10.60 8.30 13.60
CA ALA A 128 10.68 7.21 12.65
C ALA A 128 12.08 6.60 12.53
N SER A 129 13.13 7.37 12.82
CA SER A 129 14.51 6.88 12.72
C SER A 129 14.81 5.76 13.73
N THR A 130 14.11 5.75 14.86
CA THR A 130 14.24 4.72 15.89
C THR A 130 13.71 3.35 15.43
N VAL A 131 12.74 3.35 14.52
CA VAL A 131 12.13 2.13 13.97
C VAL A 131 12.81 1.74 12.66
N LEU A 132 12.99 2.70 11.75
CA LEU A 132 13.53 2.46 10.41
C LEU A 132 15.06 2.34 10.37
N LYS A 133 15.74 2.66 11.48
CA LYS A 133 17.21 2.65 11.60
C LYS A 133 17.90 3.50 10.53
N GLY A 134 17.26 4.60 10.15
CA GLY A 134 17.73 5.52 9.12
C GLY A 134 16.81 6.72 8.97
N ASN A 135 17.31 7.78 8.32
CA ASN A 135 16.56 9.00 8.07
C ASN A 135 15.96 8.96 6.66
N PHE A 136 14.64 8.79 6.59
CA PHE A 136 13.88 8.81 5.34
C PHE A 136 12.96 10.01 5.35
N LYS A 137 13.01 10.81 4.28
CA LYS A 137 12.18 12.01 4.16
C LYS A 137 10.70 11.59 4.08
N PRO A 138 9.83 12.05 5.01
CA PRO A 138 8.40 11.82 4.91
C PRO A 138 7.81 12.44 3.64
N LEU A 139 6.72 11.86 3.15
CA LEU A 139 6.03 12.31 1.94
C LEU A 139 5.07 13.47 2.20
N GLY A 140 4.80 13.83 3.46
CA GLY A 140 3.80 14.84 3.79
C GLY A 140 2.38 14.32 3.55
N LEU A 141 2.10 13.10 4.01
CA LEU A 141 0.81 12.44 3.82
C LEU A 141 -0.26 12.96 4.77
N PHE A 142 0.12 13.55 5.90
CA PHE A 142 -0.82 13.99 6.93
C PHE A 142 -0.75 15.51 7.17
N GLY A 143 -1.87 16.10 7.58
CA GLY A 143 -1.92 17.47 8.13
C GLY A 143 -3.31 17.93 8.52
#